data_AF-A0A553PHU1-F1
#
_entry.id   AF-A0A553PHU1-F1
#
_cell.length_a   1.000
_cell.length_b   1.000
_cell.length_c   1.000
_cell.angle_alpha   90.00
_cell.angle_beta   90.00
_cell.angle_gamma   90.00
#
_symmetry.space_group_name_H-M   'P 1'
#
loop_
_entity.id
_entity.type
_entity.pdbx_description
1 polymer ?
#
loop_
_entity_poly.entity_id
_entity_poly.type
_entity_poly.pdbx_seq_one_letter_code
_entity_poly.pdbx_strand_id
1 'polypeptide(L)' 'MKRDRRDTMPGSPSWLELVIACDKAGLDLASRHSVWPQMTISKLYDIWGATCIELEVDMLTGEKTVRRADVYGGHRGFN' A
#
# COMPACT_ATOMS: atom_id res chain seq x y z
N MET A 1 -24.05 -14.63 -16.64
CA MET A 1 -24.32 -13.51 -15.71
C MET A 1 -24.44 -14.10 -14.30
N LYS A 2 -23.36 -14.12 -13.51
CA LYS A 2 -23.39 -14.60 -12.11
C LYS A 2 -24.04 -13.50 -11.28
N ARG A 3 -25.19 -13.78 -10.65
CA ARG A 3 -25.84 -12.84 -9.75
C ARG A 3 -25.10 -12.85 -8.43
N ASP A 4 -24.82 -11.67 -7.87
CA ASP A 4 -24.23 -11.60 -6.54
C ASP A 4 -25.24 -12.10 -5.53
N ARG A 5 -24.78 -12.88 -4.56
CA ARG A 5 -25.66 -13.53 -3.58
C ARG A 5 -26.43 -12.53 -2.72
N ARG A 6 -25.91 -11.32 -2.60
CA ARG A 6 -26.59 -10.18 -2.00
C ARG A 6 -27.93 -9.88 -2.69
N ASP A 7 -28.01 -10.05 -4.01
CA ASP A 7 -29.21 -9.74 -4.80
C ASP A 7 -30.35 -10.75 -4.59
N THR A 8 -30.05 -11.91 -4.00
CA THR A 8 -31.03 -12.96 -3.73
C THR A 8 -31.66 -12.88 -2.34
N MET A 9 -31.16 -12.00 -1.48
CA MET A 9 -31.67 -11.84 -0.12
C MET A 9 -32.67 -10.68 -0.04
N PRO A 10 -33.77 -10.82 0.72
CA PRO A 10 -34.69 -9.72 0.92
C PRO A 10 -34.06 -8.62 1.78
N GLY A 11 -34.13 -7.37 1.31
CA GLY A 11 -33.66 -6.18 2.02
C GLY A 11 -32.15 -5.91 1.88
N SER A 12 -31.61 -5.10 2.79
CA SER A 12 -30.18 -4.80 2.91
C SER A 12 -29.59 -5.65 4.04
N PRO A 13 -29.19 -6.91 3.80
CA PRO A 13 -28.67 -7.78 4.83
C PRO A 13 -27.37 -7.23 5.42
N SER A 14 -27.18 -7.43 6.71
CA SER A 14 -25.91 -7.11 7.37
C SER A 14 -24.79 -8.01 6.83
N TRP A 15 -23.54 -7.55 6.95
CA TRP A 15 -22.38 -8.34 6.50
C TRP A 15 -22.33 -9.73 7.14
N LEU A 16 -22.71 -9.84 8.41
CA LEU A 16 -22.73 -11.10 9.15
C LEU A 16 -23.75 -12.09 8.57
N GLU A 17 -24.97 -11.62 8.26
CA GLU A 17 -26.01 -12.46 7.67
C GLU A 17 -25.61 -12.97 6.27
N LEU A 18 -24.92 -12.13 5.49
CA LEU A 18 -24.37 -12.53 4.20
C LEU A 18 -23.34 -13.65 4.34
N VAL A 19 -22.38 -13.52 5.25
CA VAL A 19 -21.33 -14.52 5.48
C VAL A 19 -21.93 -15.85 5.96
N ILE A 20 -22.85 -15.81 6.94
CA ILE A 20 -23.53 -17.01 7.46
C ILE A 20 -24.32 -17.71 6.36
N ALA A 21 -25.02 -16.96 5.52
CA ALA A 21 -25.79 -17.54 4.44
C ALA A 21 -24.88 -18.13 3.35
N CYS A 22 -23.77 -17.48 3.00
CA CYS A 22 -22.76 -18.00 2.08
C CYS A 22 -22.20 -19.34 2.57
N ASP A 23 -21.84 -19.43 3.85
CA ASP A 23 -21.34 -20.63 4.51
C ASP A 23 -22.36 -21.78 4.48
N LYS A 24 -23.62 -21.52 4.87
CA LYS A 24 -24.71 -22.51 4.87
C LYS A 24 -25.01 -23.15 3.51
N ALA A 25 -24.59 -22.52 2.44
CA ALA A 25 -24.78 -23.02 1.08
C ALA A 25 -23.48 -23.49 0.44
N GLY A 26 -22.44 -23.70 1.25
CA GLY A 26 -21.19 -24.30 0.82
C GLY A 26 -20.40 -23.45 -0.17
N LEU A 27 -20.54 -22.12 -0.14
CA LEU A 27 -19.64 -21.26 -0.91
C LEU A 27 -18.28 -21.19 -0.22
N ASP A 28 -17.22 -21.26 -1.03
CA ASP A 28 -15.87 -21.01 -0.54
C ASP A 28 -15.71 -19.54 -0.14
N LEU A 29 -15.45 -19.31 1.15
CA LEU A 29 -15.19 -17.99 1.73
C LEU A 29 -13.69 -17.65 1.76
N ALA A 30 -12.83 -18.59 1.36
CA ALA A 30 -11.42 -18.35 1.22
C ALA A 30 -11.12 -17.94 -0.23
N SER A 31 -10.41 -16.81 -0.39
CA SER A 31 -9.82 -16.46 -1.68
C SER A 31 -8.31 -16.52 -1.58
N ARG A 32 -7.67 -17.33 -2.41
CA ARG A 32 -6.22 -17.28 -2.58
C ARG A 32 -5.89 -16.36 -3.73
N HIS A 33 -5.25 -15.24 -3.44
CA HIS A 33 -4.72 -14.35 -4.46
C HIS A 33 -3.21 -14.61 -4.62
N SER A 34 -2.76 -14.75 -5.86
CA SER A 34 -1.34 -14.81 -6.20
C SER A 34 -1.04 -13.78 -7.26
N VAL A 35 -0.12 -12.88 -6.96
CA VAL A 35 0.43 -11.97 -7.97
C VAL A 35 1.63 -12.67 -8.58
N TRP A 36 1.60 -12.87 -9.89
CA TRP A 36 2.80 -13.17 -10.64
C TRP A 36 3.38 -11.83 -11.10
N PRO A 37 4.59 -11.43 -10.66
CA PRO A 37 5.25 -10.28 -11.26
C PRO A 37 5.54 -10.58 -12.73
N GLN A 38 4.69 -10.08 -13.63
CA GLN A 38 5.00 -10.02 -15.05
C GLN A 38 6.07 -8.95 -15.23
N MET A 39 7.18 -9.36 -15.85
CA MET A 39 8.37 -8.58 -16.18
C MET A 39 9.30 -8.28 -15.00
N THR A 40 10.59 -8.55 -15.26
CA THR A 40 11.76 -7.91 -14.65
C THR A 40 11.39 -6.52 -14.14
N ILE A 41 11.19 -6.38 -12.82
CA ILE A 41 10.79 -5.12 -12.20
C ILE A 41 11.99 -4.16 -12.25
N SER A 42 12.27 -3.63 -13.43
CA SER A 42 12.90 -2.31 -13.55
C SER A 42 11.81 -1.30 -13.17
N LYS A 43 11.68 -1.09 -11.85
CA LYS A 43 10.94 -0.03 -11.13
C LYS A 43 9.60 0.43 -11.76
N LEU A 44 8.47 0.04 -11.15
CA LEU A 44 7.12 0.46 -11.56
C LEU A 44 6.93 1.99 -11.63
N TYR A 45 7.75 2.76 -10.92
CA TYR A 45 7.83 4.22 -11.02
C TYR A 45 9.15 4.69 -10.41
N ASP A 46 9.64 5.84 -10.87
CA ASP A 46 10.80 6.48 -10.28
C ASP A 46 10.38 7.33 -9.07
N ILE A 47 11.03 7.05 -7.94
CA ILE A 47 10.94 7.89 -6.74
C ILE A 47 12.11 8.87 -6.78
N TRP A 48 11.78 10.15 -6.81
CA TRP A 48 12.77 11.22 -6.76
C TRP A 48 12.75 11.88 -5.39
N GLY A 49 13.92 12.24 -4.89
CA GLY A 49 14.04 12.96 -3.64
C GLY A 49 15.26 13.86 -3.65
N ALA A 50 15.21 14.88 -2.80
CA ALA A 50 16.32 15.78 -2.54
C ALA A 50 16.46 15.97 -1.04
N THR A 51 17.69 16.08 -0.56
CA THR A 51 17.98 16.31 0.86
C THR A 51 19.00 17.43 1.00
N CYS A 52 18.79 18.30 1.99
CA CYS A 52 19.76 19.30 2.44
C CYS A 52 20.13 18.99 3.90
N ILE A 53 21.43 18.95 4.21
CA ILE A 53 21.91 18.65 5.57
C ILE A 53 22.91 19.72 5.97
N GLU A 54 22.70 20.30 7.14
CA GLU A 54 23.63 21.22 7.79
C GLU A 54 24.33 20.49 8.94
N LEU A 55 25.67 20.52 8.91
CA LEU A 55 26.53 19.86 9.89
C LEU A 55 27.43 20.90 10.55
N GLU A 56 27.60 20.78 11.86
CA GLU A 56 28.66 21.47 12.57
C GLU A 56 29.81 20.49 12.83
N VAL A 57 31.04 20.94 12.58
CA VAL A 57 32.26 20.15 12.75
C VAL A 57 33.19 20.87 13.71
N ASP A 58 33.57 20.21 14.79
CA ASP A 58 34.64 20.67 15.66
C ASP A 58 35.99 20.30 15.04
N MET A 59 36.79 21.31 14.70
CA MET A 59 38.10 21.12 14.05
C MET A 59 39.18 20.58 14.99
N LEU A 60 39.04 20.74 16.31
CA LEU A 60 40.05 20.33 17.29
C LEU A 60 39.87 18.87 17.71
N THR A 61 38.62 18.40 17.79
CA THR A 61 38.29 17.04 18.25
C THR A 61 37.83 16.14 17.10
N GLY A 62 37.41 16.71 15.97
CA GLY A 62 36.83 15.99 14.84
C GLY A 62 35.37 15.57 15.04
N GLU A 63 34.76 15.98 16.16
CA GLU A 63 33.35 15.76 16.47
C GLU A 63 32.44 16.39 15.41
N LYS A 64 31.32 15.72 15.07
CA LYS A 64 30.36 16.20 14.07
C LYS A 64 28.96 16.10 14.65
N THR A 65 28.22 17.20 14.58
CA THR A 65 26.84 17.27 15.04
C THR A 65 25.93 17.72 13.90
N VAL A 66 24.86 16.98 13.64
CA VAL A 66 23.84 17.39 12.66
C VAL A 66 23.02 18.53 13.25
N ARG A 67 23.03 19.69 12.60
CA ARG A 67 22.24 20.86 13.02
C ARG A 67 20.84 20.83 12.42
N ARG A 68 20.73 20.41 11.16
CA ARG A 68 19.45 20.33 10.46
C ARG A 68 19.51 19.32 9.31
N ALA A 69 18.39 18.67 9.04
CA ALA A 69 18.19 17.86 7.84
C ALA A 69 16.79 18.14 7.28
N ASP A 70 16.74 18.63 6.04
CA ASP A 70 15.50 18.80 5.29
C ASP A 70 15.43 17.73 4.20
N VAL A 71 14.32 16.98 4.16
CA VAL A 71 14.08 15.91 3.18
C VAL A 71 12.87 16.24 2.34
N TYR A 72 13.00 16.17 1.02
CA TYR A 72 11.93 16.33 0.07
C TYR A 72 11.72 15.05 -0.74
N GLY A 73 10.51 14.50 -0.70
CA GLY A 73 10.07 13.40 -1.56
C GLY A 73 9.13 13.93 -2.63
N GLY A 74 9.47 13.72 -3.90
CA GLY A 74 8.66 14.12 -5.03
C GLY A 74 8.29 12.91 -5.89
N HIS A 75 6.99 12.71 -6.13
CA HIS A 75 6.51 11.80 -7.15
C HIS A 75 6.14 12.62 -8.40
N ARG A 76 6.79 12.39 -9.54
CA ARG A 76 6.44 13.05 -10.81
C ARG A 76 5.15 12.39 -11.33
N GLY A 77 4.01 13.07 -11.18
CA GLY A 77 2.80 12.70 -11.92
C GLY A 77 3.05 12.94 -13.41
N PHE A 78 2.99 11.88 -14.23
CA PHE A 78 2.92 12.02 -15.68
C PHE A 78 1.54 12.60 -16.02
N ASN A 79 1.51 13.79 -16.62
CA ASN A 79 0.32 14.36 -17.27
C ASN A 79 0.03 13.64 -18.58
#